data_AF-A0A2S2R2U0-F1
#
_entry.id   AF-A0A2S2R2U0-F1
#
_cell.length_a   1.000
_cell.length_b   1.000
_cell.length_c   1.000
_cell.angle_alpha   90.00
_cell.angle_beta   90.00
_cell.angle_gamma   90.00
#
_symmetry.space_group_name_H-M   'P 1'
#
loop_
_entity.id
_entity.type
_entity.pdbx_description
1 polymer ?
#
loop_
_entity_poly.entity_id
_entity_poly.type
_entity_poly.pdbx_seq_one_letter_code
_entity_poly.pdbx_strand_id
1 'polypeptide(L)'
;MAKKHCKNMDLIDLLEHSKIYFPDIIIALEIFQSLPATNCAAEKSFSTLRRVKTWLRSTMGEDRLNSLCMLSVHRERVDIRKEKFNVQLIIRFAIEQPRRLQFLFN
;
A
#
# COMPACT_ATOMS: atom_id res chain seq x y z
N MET A 1 28.90 -25.29 30.99
CA MET A 1 28.48 -23.98 31.53
C MET A 1 28.00 -23.01 30.43
N ALA A 2 27.18 -23.47 29.45
CA ALA A 2 26.83 -22.64 28.27
C ALA A 2 25.36 -22.78 27.81
N LYS A 3 24.43 -23.01 28.75
CA LYS A 3 23.00 -23.20 28.41
C LYS A 3 22.06 -22.16 29.02
N LYS A 4 22.58 -21.16 29.76
CA LYS A 4 21.75 -20.25 30.56
C LYS A 4 21.48 -18.89 29.89
N HIS A 5 22.20 -18.53 28.83
CA HIS A 5 22.09 -17.22 28.18
C HIS A 5 21.16 -17.18 26.94
N CYS A 6 20.83 -18.33 26.35
CA CYS A 6 20.00 -18.40 25.13
C CYS A 6 18.48 -18.49 25.38
N LYS A 7 18.00 -18.30 26.62
CA LYS A 7 16.57 -18.46 26.95
C LYS A 7 15.73 -17.21 26.70
N ASN A 8 16.34 -16.06 26.47
CA ASN A 8 15.68 -14.76 26.32
C ASN A 8 16.15 -14.01 25.05
N MET A 9 16.30 -14.69 23.92
CA MET A 9 16.41 -14.00 22.63
C MET A 9 15.05 -14.09 21.95
N ASP A 10 14.51 -12.95 21.53
CA ASP A 10 13.31 -12.95 20.71
C ASP A 10 13.63 -13.56 19.34
N LEU A 11 12.60 -14.13 18.70
CA LEU A 11 12.74 -14.77 17.40
C LEU A 11 13.35 -13.81 16.35
N ILE A 12 13.07 -12.52 16.48
CA ILE A 12 13.57 -11.45 15.61
C ILE A 12 15.08 -11.28 15.80
N ASP A 13 15.55 -11.25 17.05
CA ASP A 13 16.98 -11.12 17.36
C ASP A 13 17.77 -12.32 16.81
N LEU A 14 17.20 -13.52 16.88
CA LEU A 14 17.80 -14.74 16.34
C LEU A 14 17.91 -14.70 14.80
N LEU A 15 16.88 -14.21 14.13
CA LEU A 15 16.87 -14.04 12.67
C LEU A 15 17.94 -13.03 12.22
N GLU A 16 18.13 -11.95 12.97
CA GLU A 16 19.13 -10.94 12.66
C GLU A 16 20.56 -11.48 12.79
N HIS A 17 20.85 -12.24 13.85
CA HIS A 17 22.16 -12.87 14.04
C HIS A 17 22.45 -13.99 13.03
N SER A 18 21.43 -14.72 12.59
CA SER A 18 21.58 -15.82 11.61
C SER A 18 21.75 -15.35 10.17
N LYS A 19 21.42 -14.08 9.86
CA LYS A 19 21.63 -13.44 8.55
C LYS A 19 23.10 -13.46 8.10
N ILE A 20 24.03 -13.42 9.05
CA ILE A 20 25.47 -13.49 8.79
C ILE A 20 25.87 -14.88 8.25
N TYR A 21 25.20 -15.93 8.70
CA TYR A 21 25.55 -17.32 8.39
C TYR A 21 24.74 -17.88 7.22
N PHE A 22 23.47 -17.47 7.08
CA PHE A 22 22.54 -18.00 6.08
C PHE A 22 21.72 -16.89 5.40
N PRO A 23 22.36 -16.00 4.63
CA PRO A 23 21.69 -14.84 4.03
C PRO A 23 20.54 -15.23 3.09
N ASP A 24 20.72 -16.28 2.27
CA ASP A 24 19.71 -16.72 1.29
C ASP A 24 18.45 -17.28 1.96
N ILE A 25 18.62 -17.97 3.09
CA ILE A 25 17.50 -18.53 3.87
C ILE A 25 16.70 -17.39 4.52
N ILE A 26 17.37 -16.36 5.01
CA ILE A 26 16.70 -15.17 5.56
C ILE A 26 15.90 -14.43 4.50
N ILE A 27 16.45 -14.25 3.29
CA ILE A 27 15.72 -13.63 2.18
C ILE A 27 14.47 -14.45 1.83
N ALA A 28 14.58 -15.78 1.77
CA ALA A 28 13.44 -16.66 1.53
C ALA A 28 12.37 -16.53 2.63
N LEU A 29 12.78 -16.41 3.89
CA LEU A 29 11.86 -16.20 5.03
C LEU A 29 11.21 -14.81 5.02
N GLU A 30 11.94 -13.75 4.66
CA GLU A 30 11.41 -12.40 4.49
C GLU A 30 10.34 -12.38 3.38
N ILE A 31 10.61 -13.03 2.24
CA ILE A 31 9.63 -13.21 1.16
C ILE A 31 8.43 -14.01 1.65
N PHE A 32 8.65 -15.12 2.36
CA PHE A 32 7.58 -15.95 2.92
C PHE A 32 6.68 -15.15 3.88
N GLN A 33 7.27 -14.28 4.71
CA GLN A 33 6.52 -13.42 5.63
C GLN A 33 5.67 -12.36 4.91
N SER A 34 6.08 -11.93 3.71
CA SER A 34 5.30 -11.02 2.88
C SER A 34 4.06 -11.67 2.24
N LEU A 35 4.05 -13.01 2.15
CA LEU A 35 2.89 -13.74 1.66
C LEU A 35 1.77 -13.69 2.71
N PRO A 36 0.55 -13.30 2.33
CA PRO A 36 -0.56 -13.30 3.25
C PRO A 36 -0.85 -14.75 3.67
N ALA A 37 -0.76 -15.04 4.97
CA ALA A 37 -1.07 -16.36 5.50
C ALA A 37 -2.55 -16.76 5.32
N THR A 38 -3.42 -15.79 5.04
CA THR A 38 -4.87 -15.99 4.87
C THR A 38 -5.43 -15.12 3.74
N ASN A 39 -6.61 -15.49 3.25
CA ASN A 39 -7.33 -14.74 2.20
C ASN A 39 -7.89 -13.38 2.67
N CYS A 40 -7.68 -12.99 3.93
CA CYS A 40 -8.21 -11.76 4.51
C CYS A 40 -7.84 -10.50 3.69
N ALA A 41 -6.64 -10.44 3.11
CA ALA A 41 -6.23 -9.33 2.26
C ALA A 41 -7.10 -9.22 0.99
N ALA A 42 -7.40 -10.35 0.34
CA ALA A 42 -8.27 -10.38 -0.83
C ALA A 42 -9.72 -10.06 -0.45
N GLU A 43 -10.23 -10.64 0.64
CA GLU A 43 -11.58 -10.36 1.16
C GLU A 43 -11.78 -8.88 1.48
N LYS A 44 -10.78 -8.24 2.11
CA LYS A 44 -10.76 -6.80 2.38
C LYS A 44 -10.91 -6.01 1.08
N SER A 45 -10.14 -6.35 0.05
CA SER A 45 -10.17 -5.69 -1.27
C SER A 45 -11.51 -5.87 -1.99
N PHE A 46 -12.09 -7.07 -1.97
CA PHE A 46 -13.41 -7.32 -2.58
C PHE A 46 -14.54 -6.65 -1.80
N SER A 47 -14.46 -6.63 -0.47
CA SER A 47 -15.41 -5.89 0.38
C SER A 47 -15.35 -4.39 0.12
N THR A 48 -14.15 -3.81 -0.03
CA THR A 48 -14.01 -2.41 -0.45
C THR A 48 -14.56 -2.17 -1.85
N LEU A 49 -14.26 -3.05 -2.81
CA LEU A 49 -14.75 -2.90 -4.18
C LEU A 49 -16.28 -2.87 -4.23
N ARG A 50 -16.94 -3.75 -3.47
CA ARG A 50 -18.41 -3.78 -3.33
C ARG A 50 -18.98 -2.48 -2.77
N ARG A 51 -18.27 -1.80 -1.86
CA ARG A 51 -18.69 -0.49 -1.32
C ARG A 51 -18.47 0.65 -2.31
N VAL A 52 -17.40 0.59 -3.11
CA VAL A 52 -17.06 1.63 -4.10
C VAL A 52 -17.95 1.54 -5.34
N LYS A 53 -18.21 0.33 -5.84
CA LYS A 53 -19.00 0.05 -7.04
C LYS A 53 -20.50 0.03 -6.71
N THR A 54 -21.10 1.22 -6.71
CA THR A 54 -22.54 1.40 -6.48
C THR A 54 -23.32 1.56 -7.78
N TRP A 55 -24.65 1.43 -7.73
CA TRP A 55 -25.53 1.58 -8.90
C TRP A 55 -25.35 2.93 -9.59
N LEU A 56 -25.25 4.02 -8.82
CA LEU A 56 -24.99 5.38 -9.33
C LEU A 56 -23.60 5.54 -9.99
N ARG A 57 -22.67 4.63 -9.72
CA ARG A 57 -21.31 4.60 -10.29
C ARG A 57 -21.11 3.44 -11.27
N SER A 58 -22.19 2.83 -11.74
CA SER A 58 -22.16 1.66 -12.63
C SER A 58 -21.49 1.92 -13.98
N THR A 59 -21.50 3.17 -14.46
CA THR A 59 -20.90 3.59 -15.73
C THR A 59 -19.43 4.01 -15.61
N MET A 60 -18.82 3.89 -14.44
CA MET A 60 -17.43 4.29 -14.22
C MET A 60 -16.45 3.31 -14.89
N GLY A 61 -15.48 3.85 -15.63
CA GLY A 61 -14.40 3.05 -16.23
C GLY A 61 -13.49 2.38 -15.20
N GLU A 62 -12.85 1.29 -15.60
CA GLU A 62 -12.06 0.42 -14.72
C GLU A 62 -10.87 1.17 -14.08
N ASP A 63 -10.17 2.02 -14.83
CA ASP A 63 -9.02 2.79 -14.30
C ASP A 63 -9.41 3.67 -13.11
N ARG A 64 -10.55 4.34 -13.21
CA ARG A 64 -11.08 5.19 -12.14
C ARG A 64 -11.60 4.36 -10.98
N LEU A 65 -12.22 3.22 -11.25
CA LEU A 65 -12.67 2.28 -10.22
C LEU A 65 -11.50 1.74 -9.41
N ASN A 66 -10.46 1.25 -10.07
CA ASN A 66 -9.28 0.69 -9.43
C ASN A 66 -8.56 1.76 -8.60
N SER A 67 -8.39 2.97 -9.14
CA SER A 67 -7.79 4.10 -8.41
C SER A 67 -8.57 4.44 -7.13
N LEU A 68 -9.91 4.47 -7.20
CA LEU A 68 -10.76 4.75 -6.04
C LEU A 68 -10.74 3.61 -5.01
N CYS A 69 -10.67 2.37 -5.48
CA CYS A 69 -10.52 1.19 -4.63
C CYS A 69 -9.19 1.25 -3.86
N MET A 70 -8.08 1.55 -4.54
CA MET A 70 -6.75 1.69 -3.93
C MET A 70 -6.72 2.78 -2.85
N LEU A 71 -7.33 3.94 -3.11
CA LEU A 71 -7.46 5.01 -2.12
C LEU A 71 -8.29 4.56 -0.91
N SER A 72 -9.34 3.76 -1.13
CA SER A 72 -10.22 3.27 -0.07
C SER A 72 -9.57 2.18 0.79
N VAL A 73 -8.84 1.24 0.17
CA VAL A 73 -8.11 0.16 0.87
C VAL A 73 -6.99 0.73 1.75
N HIS A 74 -6.28 1.75 1.23
CA HIS A 74 -5.14 2.38 1.89
C HIS A 74 -5.48 3.73 2.54
N ARG A 75 -6.75 3.94 2.91
CA ARG A 75 -7.25 5.20 3.47
C ARG A 75 -6.36 5.78 4.57
N GLU A 76 -5.92 4.97 5.53
CA GLU A 76 -5.05 5.43 6.62
C GLU A 76 -3.74 6.06 6.11
N ARG A 77 -3.09 5.42 5.12
CA ARG A 77 -1.87 5.95 4.50
C ARG A 77 -2.10 7.22 3.69
N VAL A 78 -3.29 7.36 3.13
CA VAL A 78 -3.74 8.57 2.41
C VAL A 78 -4.01 9.69 3.42
N ASP A 79 -4.68 9.40 4.52
CA ASP A 79 -5.03 10.37 5.57
C ASP A 79 -3.77 10.95 6.23
N ILE A 80 -2.77 10.10 6.55
CA ILE A 80 -1.47 10.56 7.11
C ILE A 80 -0.73 11.51 6.15
N ARG A 81 -0.84 11.30 4.84
CA ARG A 81 -0.09 12.05 3.81
C ARG A 81 -0.96 12.98 2.98
N LYS A 82 -2.15 13.31 3.49
CA LYS A 82 -3.21 13.99 2.76
C LYS A 82 -2.75 15.31 2.15
N GLU A 83 -2.03 16.12 2.93
CA GLU A 83 -1.55 17.42 2.48
C GLU A 83 -0.62 17.31 1.26
N LYS A 84 0.41 16.45 1.38
CA LYS A 84 1.36 16.19 0.30
C LYS A 84 0.67 15.62 -0.94
N PHE A 85 -0.27 14.70 -0.74
CA PHE A 85 -1.03 14.08 -1.82
C PHE A 85 -1.88 15.11 -2.58
N ASN A 86 -2.57 16.01 -1.86
CA ASN A 86 -3.40 17.05 -2.46
C ASN A 86 -2.57 18.03 -3.29
N VAL A 87 -1.44 18.52 -2.75
CA VAL A 87 -0.56 19.45 -3.47
C VAL A 87 -0.04 18.81 -4.77
N GLN A 88 0.39 17.54 -4.71
CA GLN A 88 0.85 16.82 -5.89
C GLN A 88 -0.27 16.63 -6.92
N LEU A 89 -1.48 16.30 -6.47
CA LEU A 89 -2.65 16.18 -7.35
C LEU A 89 -2.97 17.49 -8.05
N ILE A 90 -2.95 18.62 -7.33
CA ILE A 90 -3.24 19.94 -7.90
C ILE A 90 -2.20 20.28 -8.97
N ILE A 91 -0.91 20.10 -8.68
CA ILE A 91 0.17 20.36 -9.63
C ILE A 91 0.03 19.49 -10.87
N ARG A 92 -0.21 18.19 -10.68
CA ARG A 92 -0.40 17.24 -11.78
C ARG A 92 -1.59 17.61 -12.66
N PHE A 93 -2.74 17.93 -12.04
CA PHE A 93 -3.94 18.33 -12.75
C PHE A 93 -3.72 19.63 -13.54
N ALA A 94 -3.00 20.60 -12.97
CA ALA A 94 -2.67 21.85 -13.63
C ALA A 94 -1.78 21.67 -14.86
N ILE A 95 -0.93 20.63 -14.89
CA ILE A 95 -0.05 20.29 -16.02
C ILE A 95 -0.80 19.47 -17.08
N GLU A 96 -1.54 18.43 -16.66
CA GLU A 96 -2.11 17.43 -17.58
C GLU A 96 -3.41 17.90 -18.24
N GLN A 97 -4.19 18.79 -17.61
CA GLN A 97 -5.46 19.23 -18.18
C GLN A 97 -5.26 20.54 -18.96
N PRO A 98 -5.56 20.57 -20.28
CA PRO A 98 -5.65 21.83 -20.99
C PRO A 98 -6.76 22.66 -20.32
N ARG A 99 -6.38 23.77 -19.69
CA ARG A 99 -7.34 24.69 -19.08
C ARG A 99 -8.36 25.05 -20.15
N ARG A 100 -9.64 24.73 -19.93
CA ARG A 100 -10.72 25.08 -20.87
C ARG A 100 -10.87 26.60 -21.06
N LEU A 101 -10.27 27.40 -20.18
CA LEU A 101 -10.06 28.82 -20.37
C LEU A 101 -8.64 29.09 -20.90
N GLN A 102 -8.57 29.65 -22.11
CA GLN A 102 -7.40 30.37 -22.59
C GLN A 102 -7.41 31.76 -21.94
N PHE A 103 -6.38 32.09 -21.18
CA PHE A 103 -6.19 33.46 -20.70
C PHE A 103 -5.65 34.27 -21.87
N LEU A 104 -6.50 35.15 -22.40
CA LEU A 104 -6.19 36.05 -23.51
C LEU A 104 -5.41 37.25 -22.95
N PHE A 105 -4.17 37.01 -22.52
CA PHE A 105 -3.24 38.08 -22.21
C PHE A 105 -2.08 38.00 -23.21
N ASN A 106 -2.14 38.91 -24.18
CA ASN A 106 -1.01 39.30 -25.03
C ASN A 106 -0.10 40.25 -24.25
#